data_AF-A0A1Y0EE31-F1
#
_entry.id   AF-A0A1Y0EE31-F1
#
_cell.length_a   1.000
_cell.length_b   1.000
_cell.length_c   1.000
_cell.angle_alpha   90.00
_cell.angle_beta   90.00
_cell.angle_gamma   90.00
#
_symmetry.space_group_name_H-M   'P 1'
#
loop_
_entity.id
_entity.type
_entity.pdbx_description
1 polymer ?
#
loop_
_entity_poly.entity_id
_entity_poly.type
_entity_poly.pdbx_seq_one_letter_code
_entity_poly.pdbx_strand_id
1 'polypeptide(L)' 'MLRLPALLSVSAALLAGCATDVLFQTDCDWAAPIRPSRADQLTDGTARQILAHNETGAQLCGWQP' A
#
# COMPACT_ATOMS: atom_id res chain seq x y z
N MET A 1 -34.25 9.51 -28.04
CA MET A 1 -33.41 8.31 -27.85
C MET A 1 -32.00 8.61 -27.29
N LEU A 2 -31.53 9.86 -27.28
CA LEU A 2 -30.20 10.24 -26.77
C LEU A 2 -30.06 10.26 -25.22
N ARG A 3 -31.17 10.14 -24.47
CA ARG A 3 -31.17 10.28 -23.00
C ARG A 3 -30.65 9.05 -22.26
N LEU A 4 -30.89 7.85 -22.80
CA LEU A 4 -30.46 6.58 -22.19
C LEU A 4 -28.94 6.37 -22.24
N PRO A 5 -28.23 6.57 -23.39
CA PRO A 5 -26.78 6.40 -23.42
C PRO A 5 -26.07 7.44 -22.54
N ALA A 6 -26.58 8.67 -22.46
CA ALA A 6 -26.03 9.70 -21.59
C ALA A 6 -26.13 9.33 -20.09
N LEU A 7 -27.25 8.74 -19.66
CA LEU A 7 -27.43 8.27 -18.27
C LEU A 7 -26.50 7.10 -17.92
N LEU A 8 -26.31 6.14 -18.84
CA LEU A 8 -25.39 5.02 -18.64
C LEU A 8 -23.93 5.47 -18.53
N SER A 9 -23.51 6.44 -19.34
CA SER A 9 -22.15 7.00 -19.30
C SER A 9 -21.84 7.73 -17.99
N VAL A 10 -22.83 8.44 -17.42
CA VAL A 10 -22.66 9.17 -16.15
C VAL A 10 -22.51 8.22 -14.96
N SER A 11 -23.27 7.12 -14.94
CA SER A 11 -23.18 6.11 -13.87
C SER A 11 -21.81 5.42 -13.82
N ALA A 12 -21.20 5.17 -14.98
CA ALA A 12 -19.86 4.56 -15.04
C ALA A 12 -18.76 5.49 -14.50
N ALA A 13 -18.88 6.80 -14.72
CA ALA A 13 -17.92 7.78 -14.22
C ALA A 13 -17.98 7.95 -12.68
N LEU A 14 -19.16 7.74 -12.07
CA LEU A 14 -19.34 7.82 -10.62
C LEU A 14 -18.75 6.61 -9.86
N LEU A 15 -18.48 5.49 -10.54
CA LEU A 15 -17.80 4.32 -9.97
C LEU A 15 -16.27 4.39 -10.10
N ALA A 16 -15.72 5.39 -10.80
CA ALA A 16 -14.27 5.57 -10.96
C ALA A 16 -13.59 6.20 -9.71
N GLY A 17 -14.28 6.23 -8.57
CA GLY A 17 -13.73 6.68 -7.30
C GLY A 17 -13.06 5.54 -6.52
N CYS A 18 -11.80 5.25 -6.82
CA CYS A 18 -10.89 4.75 -5.79
C CYS A 18 -9.82 5.83 -5.60
N ALA A 19 -9.90 6.51 -4.47
CA ALA A 19 -8.92 7.47 -4.02
C ALA A 19 -7.57 6.79 -3.87
N THR A 20 -6.72 6.85 -4.90
CA THR A 20 -5.27 6.87 -4.69
C THR A 20 -4.93 8.32 -4.49
N ASP A 21 -5.33 8.84 -3.33
CA ASP A 21 -5.01 10.21 -2.98
C ASP A 21 -3.47 10.30 -2.95
N VAL A 22 -2.94 11.07 -3.89
CA VAL A 22 -1.51 11.26 -4.14
C VAL A 22 -0.80 11.89 -2.93
N LEU A 23 -1.56 12.39 -1.95
CA LEU A 23 -1.05 12.84 -0.65
C LEU A 23 -0.76 11.67 0.31
N PHE A 24 -1.31 10.47 0.10
CA PHE A 24 -1.12 9.29 0.95
C PHE A 24 0.05 8.41 0.51
N GLN A 25 1.02 8.94 -0.25
CA GLN A 25 2.32 8.25 -0.45
C GLN A 25 3.06 7.95 0.87
N THR A 26 2.60 8.55 1.98
CA THR A 26 3.11 8.34 3.34
C THR A 26 2.08 7.70 4.28
N ASP A 27 0.97 7.12 3.78
CA ASP A 27 0.07 6.36 4.63
C ASP A 27 0.73 5.03 4.97
N CYS A 28 1.45 5.03 6.09
CA CYS A 28 2.23 3.91 6.54
C CYS A 28 1.50 3.12 7.64
N ASP A 29 0.23 3.45 7.93
CA ASP A 29 -0.54 2.86 9.04
C ASP A 29 -0.91 1.39 8.78
N TRP A 30 -0.83 0.94 7.53
CA TRP A 30 -1.10 -0.45 7.15
C TRP A 30 0.08 -1.39 7.43
N ALA A 31 1.27 -0.87 7.74
CA ALA A 31 2.47 -1.67 7.97
C ALA A 31 3.37 -1.11 9.08
N ALA A 32 4.24 -1.98 9.60
CA ALA A 32 5.24 -1.60 10.60
C ALA A 32 6.55 -2.36 10.33
N PRO A 33 7.65 -1.96 10.97
CA PRO A 33 8.90 -2.70 10.89
C PRO A 33 8.73 -4.15 11.39
N ILE A 34 9.22 -5.12 10.61
CA ILE A 34 9.17 -6.53 10.98
C ILE A 34 10.27 -6.81 12.00
N ARG A 35 9.90 -7.41 13.14
CA ARG A 35 10.78 -7.87 14.22
C ARG A 35 10.53 -9.35 14.47
N PRO A 36 11.39 -10.25 13.96
CA PRO A 36 11.21 -11.68 14.12
C PRO A 36 11.18 -12.12 15.58
N SER A 37 10.40 -13.16 15.86
CA SER A 37 10.42 -13.82 17.18
C SER A 37 11.76 -14.53 17.40
N ARG A 38 12.10 -14.85 18.66
CA ARG A 38 13.32 -15.62 18.95
C ARG A 38 13.30 -17.05 18.40
N ALA A 39 12.13 -17.59 18.09
CA ALA A 39 11.98 -18.92 17.51
C ALA A 39 12.08 -18.92 15.97
N ASP A 40 12.14 -17.74 15.34
CA ASP A 40 12.30 -17.63 13.90
C ASP A 40 13.72 -18.06 13.50
N GLN A 41 13.82 -18.92 12.48
CA GLN A 41 15.10 -19.43 11.98
C GLN A 41 15.80 -18.46 11.03
N LEU A 42 15.12 -17.38 10.62
CA LEU A 42 15.64 -16.28 9.82
C LEU A 42 16.49 -16.75 8.63
N THR A 43 15.90 -17.60 7.77
CA THR A 43 16.57 -18.07 6.56
C THR A 43 17.06 -16.88 5.71
N ASP A 44 18.10 -17.07 4.89
CA ASP A 44 18.64 -16.00 4.05
C ASP A 44 17.59 -15.33 3.14
N GLY A 45 16.58 -16.08 2.71
CA GLY A 45 15.45 -15.53 1.94
C GLY A 45 14.59 -14.59 2.79
N THR A 46 14.19 -15.06 3.97
CA THR A 46 13.38 -14.30 4.93
C THR A 46 14.13 -13.05 5.42
N ALA A 47 15.42 -13.18 5.74
CA ALA A 47 16.27 -12.07 6.17
C ALA A 47 16.30 -10.94 5.12
N ARG A 48 16.51 -11.28 3.85
CA ARG A 48 16.53 -10.30 2.75
C ARG A 48 15.18 -9.59 2.57
N GLN A 49 14.07 -10.32 2.69
CA GLN A 49 12.73 -9.74 2.57
C GLN A 49 12.44 -8.76 3.72
N ILE A 50 12.78 -9.13 4.95
CA ILE A 50 12.61 -8.28 6.13
C ILE A 50 13.46 -7.02 6.01
N LEU A 51 14.72 -7.17 5.59
CA LEU A 51 15.62 -6.04 5.41
C LEU A 51 15.05 -5.05 4.39
N ALA A 52 14.67 -5.55 3.21
CA ALA A 52 14.09 -4.73 2.15
C ALA A 52 12.81 -4.01 2.60
N HIS A 53 11.92 -4.70 3.32
CA HIS A 53 10.69 -4.11 3.87
C HIS A 53 11.00 -3.00 4.88
N ASN A 54 11.89 -3.27 5.84
CA ASN A 54 12.23 -2.32 6.89
C ASN A 54 12.98 -1.09 6.35
N GLU A 55 13.90 -1.27 5.39
CA GLU A 55 14.61 -0.17 4.74
C GLU A 55 13.66 0.69 3.90
N THR A 56 12.71 0.07 3.19
CA THR A 56 11.69 0.79 2.43
C THR A 56 10.85 1.67 3.35
N GLY A 57 10.38 1.13 4.47
CA GLY A 57 9.65 1.93 5.44
C GLY A 57 10.50 2.95 6.19
N ALA A 58 11.79 2.70 6.41
CA ALA A 58 12.69 3.75 6.93
C ALA A 58 12.79 4.93 5.96
N GLN A 59 12.88 4.65 4.65
CA GLN A 59 12.98 5.67 3.60
C GLN A 59 11.68 6.43 3.37
N LEU A 60 10.56 5.72 3.26
CA LEU A 60 9.27 6.30 2.86
C LEU A 60 8.42 6.75 4.06
N CYS A 61 8.59 6.10 5.20
CA CYS A 61 7.72 6.25 6.38
C CYS A 61 8.45 6.73 7.64
N GLY A 62 9.77 6.93 7.59
CA GLY A 62 10.55 7.35 8.76
C GLY A 62 10.61 6.32 9.89
N TRP A 63 10.39 5.04 9.57
CA TRP A 63 10.48 3.96 10.56
C TRP A 63 11.87 3.89 11.20
N GLN A 64 11.91 3.59 12.50
CA GLN A 64 13.15 3.42 13.25
C GLN A 64 13.51 1.93 13.42
N PRO A 65 14.82 1.59 13.47
CA PRO A 65 15.30 0.23 13.74
C PRO A 65 14.90 -0.33 15.12
#